data_AF-A0A5K1AZT3-F1
#
_entry.id   AF-A0A5K1AZT3-F1
#
_cell.length_a   1.000
_cell.length_b   1.000
_cell.length_c   1.000
_cell.angle_alpha   90.00
_cell.angle_beta   90.00
_cell.angle_gamma   90.00
#
_symmetry.space_group_name_H-M   'P 1'
#
loop_
_entity.id
_entity.type
_entity.pdbx_description
1 polymer ?
#
loop_
_entity_poly.entity_id
_entity_poly.type
_entity_poly.pdbx_seq_one_letter_code
_entity_poly.pdbx_strand_id
1 'polypeptide(L)' 'MMSHGVLKLPPGFRFHPTDEELVIQYLRRRALSIPLPAAIISDIDICKYDPWDLP' A
#
# COMPACT_ATOMS: atom_id res chain seq x y z
N MET A 1 11.72 -9.46 11.55
CA MET A 1 11.84 -7.99 11.72
C MET A 1 11.73 -7.36 10.34
N MET A 2 10.53 -6.93 9.94
CA MET A 2 10.37 -6.13 8.72
C MET A 2 10.59 -4.68 9.14
N SER A 3 11.73 -4.12 8.77
CA SER A 3 12.05 -2.72 9.04
C SER A 3 11.00 -1.86 8.34
N HIS A 4 10.19 -1.11 9.10
CA HIS A 4 9.45 0.05 8.60
C HIS A 4 10.46 1.15 8.29
N GLY A 5 11.34 0.89 7.33
CA GLY A 5 12.24 1.89 6.80
C GLY A 5 11.38 2.89 6.06
N VAL A 6 11.19 4.08 6.65
CA VAL A 6 10.79 5.25 5.87
C VAL A 6 11.84 5.37 4.78
N LEU A 7 11.50 4.93 3.57
CA LEU A 7 12.33 5.14 2.40
C LEU A 7 12.63 6.65 2.36
N LYS A 8 13.91 7.03 2.41
CA LYS A 8 14.32 8.44 2.26
C LYS A 8 14.05 8.85 0.82
N LEU A 9 12.80 9.18 0.55
CA LEU A 9 12.35 9.64 -0.74
C LEU A 9 12.61 11.15 -0.83
N PRO A 10 13.01 11.67 -2.01
CA PRO A 10 13.14 13.10 -2.21
C PRO A 10 11.83 13.84 -1.89
N PRO A 11 11.90 15.10 -1.40
CA PRO A 11 10.72 15.93 -1.23
C PRO A 11 9.87 15.98 -2.51
N GLY A 12 8.56 15.77 -2.38
CA GLY A 12 7.63 15.74 -3.50
C GLY A 12 7.36 14.35 -4.07
N PHE A 13 8.17 13.34 -3.74
CA PHE A 13 7.85 11.95 -4.08
C PHE A 13 6.66 11.47 -3.26
N ARG A 14 5.64 10.93 -3.93
CA ARG A 14 4.41 10.46 -3.32
C ARG A 14 3.99 9.15 -3.96
N PHE A 15 3.19 8.39 -3.23
CA PHE A 15 2.50 7.25 -3.79
C PHE A 15 1.41 7.74 -4.75
N HIS A 16 1.65 7.58 -6.05
CA HIS A 16 0.71 7.96 -7.11
C HIS A 16 0.75 6.92 -8.24
N PRO A 17 0.36 5.66 -7.97
CA PRO A 17 0.36 4.60 -8.97
C PRO A 17 -0.78 4.81 -9.99
N THR A 18 -0.59 4.24 -11.17
CA THR A 18 -1.66 4.03 -12.16
C THR A 18 -2.59 2.88 -11.75
N ASP A 19 -3.77 2.80 -12.36
CA ASP A 19 -4.72 1.69 -12.14
C ASP A 19 -4.09 0.32 -12.43
N GLU A 20 -3.30 0.23 -13.50
CA GLU A 20 -2.59 -0.98 -13.88
C GLU A 20 -1.57 -1.39 -12.80
N GLU A 21 -0.82 -0.43 -12.27
CA GLU A 21 0.13 -0.69 -11.19
C GLU A 21 -0.58 -1.14 -9.90
N LEU A 22 -1.71 -0.52 -9.54
CA LEU A 22 -2.51 -0.95 -8.39
C LEU A 22 -2.98 -2.41 -8.53
N VAL A 23 -3.53 -2.76 -9.70
CA VAL A 23 -4.06 -4.11 -9.93
C VAL A 23 -2.94 -5.14 -10.00
N ILE A 24 -1.92 -4.90 -10.82
CA ILE A 24 -0.89 -5.90 -11.12
C ILE A 24 0.16 -5.97 -10.00
N GLN A 25 0.66 -4.83 -9.53
CA GLN A 25 1.78 -4.79 -8.59
C GLN A 25 1.35 -4.90 -7.13
N TYR A 26 0.11 -4.54 -6.79
CA TYR A 26 -0.36 -4.60 -5.40
C TYR A 26 -1.42 -5.68 -5.20
N LEU A 27 -2.59 -5.56 -5.85
CA LEU A 27 -3.72 -6.47 -5.60
C LEU A 27 -3.40 -7.92 -5.99
N ARG A 28 -2.93 -8.15 -7.22
CA ARG A 28 -2.59 -9.49 -7.70
C ARG A 28 -1.47 -10.12 -6.89
N ARG A 29 -0.41 -9.36 -6.59
CA ARG A 29 0.70 -9.86 -5.78
C ARG A 29 0.23 -10.27 -4.38
N ARG A 30 -0.58 -9.43 -3.72
CA ARG A 30 -1.16 -9.73 -2.41
C ARG A 30 -2.00 -11.01 -2.45
N ALA A 31 -2.87 -11.16 -3.45
CA ALA A 31 -3.71 -12.36 -3.60
C ALA A 31 -2.88 -13.64 -3.80
N LEU A 32 -1.72 -13.55 -4.44
CA LEU A 32 -0.80 -14.66 -4.67
C LEU A 32 0.27 -14.81 -3.56
N SER A 33 0.18 -14.04 -2.47
CA SER A 33 1.20 -13.98 -1.40
C SER A 33 2.62 -13.69 -1.90
N ILE A 34 2.72 -12.93 -3.00
CA ILE A 34 3.99 -12.46 -3.57
C ILE A 34 4.40 -11.16 -2.85
N PRO A 35 5.70 -10.96 -2.53
CA PRO A 35 6.17 -9.72 -1.93
C PRO A 35 5.75 -8.46 -2.70
N LEU A 36 5.21 -7.49 -1.96
CA LEU A 36 4.81 -6.19 -2.49
C LEU A 36 6.03 -5.29 -2.72
N PRO A 37 5.99 -4.39 -3.73
CA PRO A 37 7.09 -3.44 -3.97
C PRO A 37 7.36 -2.53 -2.77
N ALA A 38 6.30 -2.16 -2.03
CA ALA A 38 6.39 -1.39 -0.79
C ALA A 38 5.22 -1.75 0.13
N ALA A 39 5.49 -1.83 1.44
CA ALA A 39 4.48 -2.07 2.47
C ALA A 39 3.77 -0.76 2.88
N ILE A 40 3.13 -0.10 1.90
CA ILE A 40 2.47 1.20 2.08
C ILE A 40 0.94 1.10 2.25
N ILE A 41 0.33 0.02 1.78
CA ILE A 41 -1.12 -0.22 1.90
C ILE A 41 -1.39 -1.02 3.16
N SER A 42 -2.15 -0.44 4.09
CA SER A 42 -2.56 -1.09 5.35
C SER A 42 -3.56 -2.22 5.12
N ASP A 43 -3.50 -3.26 5.95
CA ASP A 43 -4.49 -4.33 5.98
C ASP A 43 -5.55 -4.02 7.05
N ILE A 44 -6.73 -3.60 6.60
CA ILE A 44 -7.86 -3.26 7.46
C ILE A 44 -9.16 -3.79 6.84
N ASP A 45 -10.08 -4.22 7.70
CA ASP A 45 -11.45 -4.49 7.32
C ASP A 45 -12.21 -3.17 7.22
N ILE A 46 -12.18 -2.57 6.03
CA ILE A 46 -12.72 -1.23 5.79
C ILE A 46 -14.22 -1.13 6.10
N CYS A 47 -14.95 -2.23 6.02
CA CYS A 47 -16.40 -2.26 6.25
C CYS A 47 -16.79 -2.06 7.72
N LYS A 48 -15.82 -2.09 8.65
CA LYS A 48 -16.06 -1.89 10.08
C LYS A 48 -15.88 -0.44 10.54
N TYR A 49 -15.46 0.46 9.67
CA TYR A 49 -15.13 1.84 10.00
C TYR A 49 -16.03 2.78 9.21
N ASP A 50 -16.43 3.89 9.84
CA ASP A 50 -16.99 4.97 9.06
C ASP A 50 -15.89 5.64 8.20
N PRO A 51 -16.23 6.21 7.03
CA PRO A 51 -15.23 6.81 6.15
C PRO A 51 -14.39 7.91 6.80
N TRP A 52 -14.94 8.63 7.80
CA TRP A 52 -14.25 9.68 8.54
C TRP A 52 -13.35 9.18 9.67
N ASP A 53 -13.46 7.90 10.05
CA ASP A 53 -12.57 7.27 11.04
C ASP A 53 -11.26 6.75 10.41
N LEU A 54 -11.20 6.73 9.07
CA LEU A 54 -10.02 6.33 8.33
C LEU A 54 -9.01 7.50 8.25
N PRO A 55 -7.71 7.24 8.49
CA PRO A 55 -6.65 8.26 8.47
C PRO A 55 -6.36 8.84 7.08
#